data_AF-A0A2G8KQ22-F1
#
_entry.id   AF-A0A2G8KQ22-F1
#
_cell.length_a   1.000
_cell.length_b   1.000
_cell.length_c   1.000
_cell.angle_alpha   90.00
_cell.angle_beta   90.00
_cell.angle_gamma   90.00
#
_symmetry.space_group_name_H-M   'P 1'
#
loop_
_entity.id
_entity.type
_entity.pdbx_description
1 polymer ?
#
loop_
_entity_poly.entity_id
_entity_poly.type
_entity_poly.pdbx_seq_one_letter_code
_entity_poly.pdbx_strand_id
1 'polypeptide(L)'
;MAAPMLKQNAGDGNVKESSIKLIRSCEEYFSLWKDCKSWTNKFHEYYVYGEWPVCEQWKDDHHNCMLWTEHRSKTAKEALIQSELQRLKAKNDNSPPVWNLRTQPCSDWTMPAVHDKTQPSSKVS
;
A
#
# COMPACT_ATOMS: atom_id res chain seq x y z
N MET A 1 -35.16 -21.58 -31.10
CA MET A 1 -34.43 -21.58 -29.82
C MET A 1 -33.56 -20.33 -29.81
N ALA A 2 -33.96 -19.29 -29.09
CA ALA A 2 -33.19 -18.05 -28.98
C ALA A 2 -32.55 -18.02 -27.59
N ALA A 3 -31.22 -17.95 -27.55
CA ALA A 3 -30.46 -17.80 -26.31
C ALA A 3 -30.67 -16.38 -25.76
N PRO A 4 -30.94 -16.20 -24.45
CA PRO A 4 -31.02 -14.88 -23.87
C PRO A 4 -29.63 -14.29 -23.68
N MET A 5 -29.45 -13.06 -24.17
CA MET A 5 -28.26 -12.23 -23.98
C MET A 5 -28.06 -11.92 -22.50
N LEU A 6 -26.87 -12.22 -21.97
CA LEU A 6 -26.46 -11.79 -20.64
C LEU A 6 -26.31 -10.26 -20.63
N LYS A 7 -27.14 -9.60 -19.82
CA LYS A 7 -27.04 -8.17 -19.51
C LYS A 7 -25.72 -7.92 -18.76
N GLN A 8 -24.82 -7.11 -19.34
CA GLN A 8 -23.73 -6.52 -18.58
C GLN A 8 -24.28 -5.33 -17.79
N ASN A 9 -24.22 -5.42 -16.46
CA ASN A 9 -24.67 -4.38 -15.55
C ASN A 9 -23.66 -3.22 -15.52
N ALA A 10 -24.17 -2.02 -15.77
CA ALA A 10 -23.48 -0.75 -15.57
C ALA A 10 -23.22 -0.53 -14.07
N GLY A 11 -22.04 -0.92 -13.61
CA GLY A 11 -21.51 -0.67 -12.25
C GLY A 11 -20.22 0.13 -12.25
N ASP A 12 -19.95 0.89 -13.32
CA ASP A 12 -18.62 1.41 -13.64
C ASP A 12 -18.35 2.83 -13.10
N GLY A 13 -19.30 3.42 -12.36
CA GLY A 13 -19.21 4.79 -11.84
C GLY A 13 -18.55 4.92 -10.47
N ASN A 14 -18.77 3.95 -9.56
CA ASN A 14 -18.29 4.04 -8.17
C ASN A 14 -16.80 3.66 -8.04
N VAL A 15 -16.35 2.69 -8.85
CA VAL A 15 -14.94 2.26 -8.87
C VAL A 15 -14.04 3.37 -9.41
N LYS A 16 -14.46 4.07 -10.48
CA LYS A 16 -13.67 5.12 -11.12
C LYS A 16 -13.40 6.34 -10.22
N GLU A 17 -14.35 6.71 -9.37
CA GLU A 17 -14.18 7.82 -8.41
C GLU A 17 -13.20 7.44 -7.29
N SER A 18 -13.28 6.18 -6.81
CA SER A 18 -12.37 5.67 -5.80
C SER A 18 -10.92 5.56 -6.31
N SER A 19 -10.72 5.20 -7.58
CA SER A 19 -9.40 5.14 -8.21
C SER A 19 -8.76 6.51 -8.40
N ILE A 20 -9.54 7.60 -8.47
CA ILE A 20 -9.00 8.97 -8.56
C ILE A 20 -8.35 9.38 -7.24
N LYS A 21 -8.93 8.98 -6.10
CA LYS A 21 -8.39 9.29 -4.77
C LYS A 21 -7.04 8.62 -4.50
N LEU A 22 -6.67 7.64 -5.31
CA LEU A 22 -5.40 6.93 -5.20
C LEU A 22 -4.22 7.73 -5.79
N ILE A 23 -4.49 8.64 -6.73
CA ILE A 23 -3.46 9.39 -7.46
C ILE A 23 -2.91 10.49 -6.54
N ARG A 24 -1.58 10.54 -6.42
CA ARG A 24 -0.87 11.59 -5.67
C ARG A 24 -0.82 12.90 -6.44
N SER A 25 -0.44 13.98 -5.76
CA SER A 25 -0.15 15.24 -6.44
C SER A 25 1.10 15.11 -7.34
N CYS A 26 1.19 15.93 -8.39
CA CYS A 26 2.36 15.90 -9.27
C CYS A 26 3.66 16.31 -8.52
N GLU A 27 3.56 17.20 -7.53
CA GLU A 27 4.71 17.57 -6.70
C GLU A 27 5.25 16.38 -5.88
N GLU A 28 4.36 15.54 -5.35
CA GLU A 28 4.75 14.30 -4.67
C GLU A 28 5.45 13.31 -5.61
N TYR A 29 4.98 13.16 -6.86
CA TYR A 29 5.71 12.32 -7.82
C TYR A 29 7.12 12.85 -8.10
N PHE A 30 7.28 14.17 -8.17
CA PHE A 30 8.58 14.79 -8.38
C PHE A 30 9.52 14.61 -7.18
N SER A 31 9.02 14.75 -5.95
CA SER A 31 9.81 14.51 -4.75
C SER A 31 10.23 13.05 -4.65
N LEU A 32 9.32 12.10 -4.92
CA LEU A 32 9.62 10.66 -4.94
C LEU A 32 10.68 10.30 -5.99
N TRP A 33 10.63 10.93 -7.17
CA TRP A 33 11.66 10.75 -8.18
C TRP A 33 13.04 11.28 -7.72
N LYS A 34 13.06 12.45 -7.09
CA LYS A 34 14.30 13.02 -6.51
C LYS A 34 14.86 12.11 -5.40
N ASP A 35 14.00 11.64 -4.52
CA ASP A 35 14.36 10.75 -3.42
C ASP A 35 14.91 9.42 -3.94
N CYS A 36 14.27 8.83 -4.94
CA CYS A 36 14.76 7.62 -5.60
C CYS A 36 16.19 7.79 -6.12
N LYS A 37 16.47 8.96 -6.73
CA LYS A 37 17.79 9.28 -7.28
C LYS A 37 18.83 9.66 -6.22
N SER A 38 18.40 9.97 -5.00
CA SER A 38 19.30 10.34 -3.91
C SER A 38 20.29 9.22 -3.61
N TRP A 39 21.53 9.61 -3.32
CA TRP A 39 22.58 8.66 -2.92
C TRP A 39 22.19 7.88 -1.68
N THR A 40 21.55 8.52 -0.70
CA THR A 40 21.10 7.86 0.53
C THR A 40 20.14 6.71 0.25
N ASN A 41 19.15 6.94 -0.61
CA ASN A 41 18.18 5.93 -0.99
C ASN A 41 18.83 4.79 -1.80
N LYS A 42 19.71 5.14 -2.75
CA LYS A 42 20.43 4.15 -3.55
C LYS A 42 21.31 3.24 -2.68
N PHE A 43 22.03 3.79 -1.72
CA PHE A 43 22.83 2.98 -0.79
C PHE A 43 21.92 2.11 0.08
N HIS A 44 20.83 2.66 0.64
CA HIS A 44 19.89 1.87 1.42
C HIS A 44 19.36 0.66 0.64
N GLU A 45 18.89 0.89 -0.59
CA GLU A 45 18.37 -0.18 -1.45
C GLU A 45 19.44 -1.24 -1.76
N TYR A 46 20.66 -0.80 -2.09
CA TYR A 46 21.77 -1.71 -2.36
C TYR A 46 22.15 -2.54 -1.12
N TYR A 47 22.12 -1.96 0.08
CA TYR A 47 22.42 -2.70 1.30
C TYR A 47 21.31 -3.66 1.72
N VAL A 48 20.03 -3.32 1.51
CA VAL A 48 18.89 -4.16 1.91
C VAL A 48 18.64 -5.27 0.90
N TYR A 49 18.69 -4.96 -0.40
CA TYR A 49 18.29 -5.88 -1.47
C TYR A 49 19.42 -6.27 -2.43
N GLY A 50 20.57 -5.60 -2.40
CA GLY A 50 21.70 -5.90 -3.29
C GLY A 50 21.59 -5.32 -4.70
N GLU A 51 20.55 -4.54 -4.97
CA GLU A 51 20.23 -4.01 -6.30
C GLU A 51 20.15 -2.48 -6.28
N TRP A 52 20.39 -1.87 -7.43
CA TRP A 52 20.18 -0.43 -7.61
C TRP A 52 18.71 -0.16 -8.00
N PRO A 53 18.04 0.81 -7.37
CA PRO A 53 16.63 1.06 -7.64
C PRO A 53 16.42 1.62 -9.04
N VAL A 54 15.37 1.16 -9.73
CA VAL A 54 14.94 1.68 -11.04
C VAL A 54 14.05 2.91 -10.84
N CYS A 55 14.62 4.10 -11.03
CA CYS A 55 13.90 5.38 -10.81
C CYS A 55 13.09 5.87 -12.01
N GLU A 56 13.11 5.16 -13.13
CA GLU A 56 12.45 5.58 -14.37
C GLU A 56 10.92 5.62 -14.21
N GLN A 57 10.36 4.66 -13.48
CA GLN A 57 8.93 4.60 -13.20
C GLN A 57 8.40 5.88 -12.54
N TRP A 58 9.14 6.45 -11.57
CA TRP A 58 8.75 7.71 -10.92
C TRP A 58 8.79 8.92 -11.86
N LYS A 59 9.72 8.92 -12.81
CA LYS A 59 9.83 9.97 -13.83
C LYS A 59 8.64 9.91 -14.79
N ASP A 60 8.27 8.70 -15.22
CA ASP A 60 7.15 8.47 -16.13
C ASP A 60 5.82 8.80 -15.45
N ASP A 61 5.65 8.43 -14.18
CA ASP A 61 4.47 8.80 -13.41
C ASP A 61 4.37 10.32 -13.22
N HIS A 62 5.47 11.01 -12.92
CA HIS A 62 5.47 12.47 -12.88
C HIS A 62 5.04 13.08 -14.23
N HIS A 63 5.57 12.57 -15.34
CA HIS A 63 5.20 13.03 -16.67
C HIS A 63 3.71 12.77 -16.99
N ASN A 64 3.21 11.57 -16.68
CA ASN A 64 1.80 11.22 -16.85
C ASN A 64 0.90 12.09 -15.96
N CYS A 65 1.34 12.44 -14.75
CA CYS A 65 0.61 13.36 -13.88
C CYS A 65 0.46 14.74 -14.53
N MET A 66 1.54 15.29 -15.07
CA MET A 66 1.51 16.57 -15.78
C MET A 66 0.62 16.52 -17.02
N LEU A 67 0.70 15.46 -17.83
CA LEU A 67 -0.18 15.28 -18.98
C LEU A 67 -1.66 15.16 -18.59
N TRP A 68 -1.96 14.52 -17.46
CA TRP A 68 -3.32 14.44 -16.95
C TRP A 68 -3.83 15.79 -16.45
N THR A 69 -3.01 16.57 -15.74
CA THR A 69 -3.43 17.87 -15.19
C THR A 69 -3.60 18.91 -16.27
N GLU A 70 -2.68 18.99 -17.24
CA GLU A 70 -2.69 20.00 -18.30
C GLU A 70 -3.64 19.65 -19.44
N HIS A 71 -3.63 18.40 -19.90
CA HIS A 71 -4.36 17.99 -21.11
C HIS A 71 -5.56 17.09 -20.83
N ARG A 72 -5.85 16.77 -19.55
CA ARG A 72 -6.94 15.85 -19.15
C ARG A 72 -6.87 14.51 -19.89
N SER A 73 -5.64 14.05 -20.15
CA SER A 73 -5.38 12.84 -20.93
C SER A 73 -5.83 11.57 -20.20
N LYS A 74 -6.86 10.91 -20.72
CA LYS A 74 -7.43 9.70 -20.11
C LYS A 74 -6.41 8.55 -20.01
N THR A 75 -5.56 8.39 -21.02
CA THR A 75 -4.52 7.34 -21.05
C THR A 75 -3.46 7.57 -19.97
N ALA A 76 -3.05 8.82 -19.76
CA ALA A 76 -2.10 9.17 -18.70
C ALA A 76 -2.67 8.89 -17.31
N LYS A 77 -3.96 9.19 -17.10
CA LYS A 77 -4.65 8.84 -15.85
C LYS A 77 -4.75 7.34 -15.63
N GLU A 78 -5.10 6.58 -16.64
CA GLU A 78 -5.17 5.12 -16.53
C GLU A 78 -3.80 4.52 -16.18
N ALA A 79 -2.73 5.00 -16.81
CA ALA A 79 -1.35 4.60 -16.47
C ALA A 79 -1.00 4.89 -15.00
N LEU A 80 -1.34 6.08 -14.49
CA LEU A 80 -1.11 6.43 -13.07
C LEU A 80 -1.88 5.53 -12.12
N ILE A 81 -3.17 5.26 -12.41
CA ILE A 81 -3.98 4.38 -11.57
C ILE A 81 -3.35 2.99 -11.52
N GLN A 82 -2.90 2.47 -12.67
CA GLN A 82 -2.24 1.17 -12.71
C GLN A 82 -0.92 1.15 -11.93
N SER A 83 -0.09 2.19 -12.05
CA SER A 83 1.18 2.25 -11.30
C SER A 83 0.96 2.32 -9.79
N GLU A 84 -0.05 3.08 -9.33
CA GLU A 84 -0.41 3.11 -7.92
C GLU A 84 -0.98 1.79 -7.40
N LEU A 85 -1.85 1.13 -8.18
CA LEU A 85 -2.39 -0.17 -7.81
C LEU A 85 -1.28 -1.22 -7.71
N GLN A 86 -0.32 -1.21 -8.62
CA GLN A 86 0.86 -2.07 -8.56
C GLN A 86 1.68 -1.81 -7.29
N ARG A 87 1.88 -0.56 -6.90
CA ARG A 87 2.59 -0.21 -5.65
C ARG A 87 1.85 -0.69 -4.40
N LEU A 88 0.54 -0.47 -4.34
CA LEU A 88 -0.27 -0.94 -3.20
C LEU A 88 -0.21 -2.47 -3.09
N LYS A 89 -0.29 -3.16 -4.22
CA LYS A 89 -0.15 -4.61 -4.27
C LYS A 89 1.23 -5.06 -3.77
N ALA A 90 2.31 -4.49 -4.31
CA ALA A 90 3.67 -4.83 -3.88
C ALA A 90 3.89 -4.55 -2.38
N LYS A 91 3.36 -3.44 -1.87
CA LYS A 91 3.42 -3.11 -0.43
C LYS A 91 2.69 -4.14 0.42
N ASN A 92 1.50 -4.55 -0.01
CA ASN A 92 0.71 -5.56 0.70
C ASN A 92 1.40 -6.93 0.66
N ASP A 93 1.92 -7.34 -0.50
CA ASP A 93 2.57 -8.63 -0.70
C ASP A 93 3.90 -8.71 0.08
N ASN A 94 4.65 -7.61 0.16
CA ASN A 94 5.92 -7.52 0.91
C ASN A 94 5.73 -7.36 2.43
N SER A 95 4.49 -7.18 2.91
CA SER A 95 4.20 -6.95 4.33
C SER A 95 3.07 -7.87 4.80
N PRO A 96 3.28 -9.19 4.80
CA PRO A 96 2.28 -10.11 5.33
C PRO A 96 1.99 -9.78 6.79
N PRO A 97 0.73 -9.92 7.25
CA PRO A 97 0.37 -9.61 8.62
C PRO A 97 1.18 -10.48 9.59
N VAL A 98 1.98 -9.85 10.45
CA VAL A 98 2.75 -10.54 11.49
C VAL A 98 1.81 -11.24 12.49
N TRP A 99 0.61 -10.68 12.68
CA TRP A 99 -0.39 -11.18 13.61
C TRP A 99 -1.61 -11.70 12.86
N ASN A 100 -2.04 -12.91 13.18
CA ASN A 100 -3.33 -13.43 12.74
C ASN A 100 -4.46 -12.65 13.42
N LEU A 101 -5.50 -12.32 12.65
CA LEU A 101 -6.72 -11.72 13.19
C LEU A 101 -7.36 -12.70 14.18
N ARG A 102 -7.45 -12.28 15.45
CA ARG A 102 -8.12 -13.08 16.49
C ARG A 102 -9.61 -13.13 16.16
N THR A 103 -10.17 -14.33 16.10
CA THR A 103 -11.61 -14.53 15.92
C THR A 103 -12.39 -14.31 17.19
N GLN A 104 -11.81 -14.62 18.36
CA GLN A 104 -12.41 -14.46 19.67
C GLN A 104 -11.35 -14.04 20.70
N PRO A 105 -11.75 -13.31 21.76
CA PRO A 105 -10.87 -13.03 22.89
C PRO A 105 -10.47 -14.33 23.61
N CYS A 106 -9.34 -14.32 24.31
CA CYS A 106 -8.97 -15.46 25.18
C CYS A 106 -10.02 -15.63 26.29
N SER A 107 -10.29 -16.87 26.70
CA SER A 107 -11.27 -17.22 27.76
C SER A 107 -11.13 -16.36 29.01
N ASP A 108 -9.90 -16.12 29.44
CA ASP A 108 -9.59 -15.48 30.72
C ASP A 108 -9.42 -13.96 30.63
N TRP A 109 -9.78 -13.34 29.50
CA TRP A 109 -9.59 -11.90 29.26
C TRP A 109 -10.42 -11.00 30.20
N THR A 110 -11.54 -11.50 30.70
CA THR A 110 -12.44 -10.78 31.64
C THR A 110 -12.16 -11.08 33.11
N MET A 111 -11.20 -11.96 33.40
CA MET A 111 -10.92 -12.35 34.78
C MET A 111 -10.16 -11.23 35.50
N PRO A 112 -10.66 -10.73 36.63
CA PRO A 112 -9.94 -9.72 37.41
C PRO A 112 -8.59 -10.28 37.85
N ALA A 113 -7.53 -9.48 37.70
CA ALA A 113 -6.18 -9.89 38.09
C ALA A 113 -6.16 -10.24 39.57
N VAL A 114 -6.04 -11.54 39.87
CA VAL A 114 -5.84 -12.02 41.24
C VAL A 114 -4.39 -11.70 41.60
N HIS A 115 -4.15 -10.52 42.16
CA HIS A 115 -2.85 -10.21 42.77
C HIS A 115 -2.74 -11.05 44.05
N ASP A 116 -2.16 -12.23 43.94
CA ASP A 116 -1.78 -13.02 45.11
C ASP A 116 -0.73 -12.25 45.91
N LYS A 117 -1.11 -11.74 47.09
CA LYS A 117 -0.21 -11.04 48.02
C LYS A 117 0.62 -12.03 48.87
N THR A 118 0.65 -13.30 48.52
CA THR A 118 1.23 -14.37 49.34
C THR A 118 2.31 -15.16 48.60
N GLN A 119 3.33 -14.46 48.12
CA GLN A 119 4.64 -15.06 47.88
C GLN A 119 5.59 -14.60 48.99
N PRO A 120 5.88 -15.41 50.03
CA PRO A 120 7.06 -15.16 50.84
C PRO A 120 8.27 -15.35 49.92
N SER A 121 9.07 -14.30 49.79
CA SER A 121 10.34 -14.35 49.06
C SER A 121 11.22 -15.43 49.68
N SER A 122 11.32 -16.58 49.00
CA SER A 122 12.32 -17.58 49.31
C SER A 122 13.68 -16.98 48.98
N LYS A 123 14.32 -16.38 49.99
CA LYS A 123 15.76 -16.07 49.96
C LYS A 123 16.49 -17.41 49.89
N VAL A 124 17.11 -17.69 48.75
CA VAL A 124 18.15 -18.70 48.64
C VAL A 124 19.36 -18.17 49.43
N SER A 125 19.79 -18.93 50.45
CA SER A 125 21.09 -18.75 51.14
C SER A 125 22.21 -19.40 50.34
#